data_AF-A0A7X8EMA5-F1
#
_entry.id   AF-A0A7X8EMA5-F1
#
_cell.length_a   1.000
_cell.length_b   1.000
_cell.length_c   1.000
_cell.angle_alpha   90.00
_cell.angle_beta   90.00
_cell.angle_gamma   90.00
#
_symmetry.space_group_name_H-M   'P 1'
#
loop_
_entity.id
_entity.type
_entity.pdbx_description
1 polymer ?
#
loop_
_entity_poly.entity_id
_entity_poly.type
_entity_poly.pdbx_seq_one_letter_code
_entity_poly.pdbx_strand_id
1 'polypeptide(L)'
;MGASFEAILEGAGDKRAVLTVKERLLKMAAVFILVLTLAASWLQQAGAQEKERTLDSIITYENSLIKAGVGMTGELLKTTKTEKSATEDAWNEIYKVYFASFATIGHFEFDSLLKKERNESVAARAAEWAEAVKLFTSELQSAGEVVTWQRGLNREIDSLEFDTKHVGERVSAYLRAPSRDGPRAEGIMGELKSGKLTTSALQERLDDVRSMKSAAENISAAVIRAVDETGRSYSLKKEMPRPIAKILESWTDMADRHPGVDPEIAGAPAEWVPIAKKRWENYSKAREEFNKAFGPLLEEKIFKDIPIYRDYGYEDLAKPFRKLELDLKVALAASAQKDKSEAELRRAIARDEELTLKEQQQVWTLWGSVSPDKKRSLQYEYSVAGGGSVRIREIQLALIKLPEESGEYKKLKEEAVLLSEFRRPDQLAVVKKIREFEDLEKKVEEEVRKIVAVHEKRRRSLGMEPGIFSR
;
A
#
# COMPACT_ATOMS: atom_id res chain seq x y z
N MET A 1 2.38 13.15 43.26
CA MET A 1 3.07 12.95 41.96
C MET A 1 2.03 12.81 40.84
N GLY A 2 1.26 13.87 40.55
CA GLY A 2 0.14 13.79 39.60
C GLY A 2 0.02 14.99 38.65
N ALA A 3 1.01 15.89 38.63
CA ALA A 3 0.93 17.15 37.88
C ALA A 3 1.92 17.27 36.71
N SER A 4 2.72 16.24 36.40
CA SER A 4 3.80 16.36 35.39
C SER A 4 3.50 15.72 34.04
N PHE A 5 2.37 15.01 33.85
CA PHE A 5 2.08 14.32 32.59
C PHE A 5 1.13 15.10 31.68
N GLU A 6 0.15 15.83 32.24
CA GLU A 6 -0.77 16.69 31.46
C GLU A 6 -0.05 17.89 30.83
N ALA A 7 0.92 18.48 31.53
CA ALA A 7 1.69 19.63 31.02
C ALA A 7 2.60 19.28 29.83
N ILE A 8 2.99 18.01 29.67
CA ILE A 8 3.84 17.55 28.55
C ILE A 8 3.03 17.37 27.27
N LEU A 9 1.73 17.06 27.38
CA LEU A 9 0.86 16.81 26.23
C LEU A 9 0.18 18.07 25.69
N GLU A 10 -0.06 19.08 26.53
CA GLU A 10 -0.63 20.37 26.07
C GLU A 10 0.37 21.27 25.34
N GLY A 11 1.69 21.11 25.59
CA GLY A 11 2.74 21.88 24.92
C GLY A 11 2.99 21.51 23.45
N ALA A 12 2.47 20.37 22.97
CA ALA A 12 2.77 19.83 21.63
C ALA A 12 1.72 20.16 20.55
N GLY A 13 0.69 20.95 20.84
CA GLY A 13 -0.19 21.54 19.82
C GLY A 13 -1.06 20.59 18.99
N ASP A 14 -1.09 19.29 19.27
CA ASP A 14 -1.92 18.34 18.52
C ASP A 14 -3.17 17.90 19.30
N LYS A 15 -4.19 18.76 19.25
CA LYS A 15 -5.50 18.51 19.85
C LYS A 15 -6.19 17.24 19.27
N ARG A 16 -5.80 16.75 18.08
CA ARG A 16 -6.36 15.51 17.50
C ARG A 16 -5.79 14.25 18.15
N ALA A 17 -4.51 14.25 18.53
CA ALA A 17 -3.88 13.13 19.23
C ALA A 17 -4.44 12.95 20.65
N VAL A 18 -4.69 14.06 21.36
CA VAL A 18 -5.31 14.04 22.70
C VAL A 18 -6.78 13.59 22.63
N LEU A 19 -7.53 14.01 21.61
CA LEU A 19 -8.92 13.56 21.41
C LEU A 19 -9.00 12.06 21.09
N THR A 20 -8.09 11.53 20.26
CA THR A 20 -8.09 10.10 19.90
C THR A 20 -7.66 9.20 21.06
N VAL A 21 -6.75 9.66 21.93
CA VAL A 21 -6.40 8.94 23.17
C VAL A 21 -7.54 9.02 24.20
N LYS A 22 -8.19 10.18 24.36
CA LYS A 22 -9.39 10.31 25.22
C LYS A 22 -10.55 9.46 24.71
N GLU A 23 -10.81 9.40 23.41
CA GLU A 23 -11.84 8.52 22.83
C GLU A 23 -11.51 7.03 23.02
N ARG A 24 -10.23 6.64 22.89
CA ARG A 24 -9.80 5.25 23.17
C ARG A 24 -9.93 4.91 24.65
N LEU A 25 -9.58 5.83 25.55
CA LEU A 25 -9.76 5.66 26.99
C LEU A 25 -11.24 5.67 27.40
N LEU A 26 -12.08 6.49 26.78
CA LEU A 26 -13.53 6.50 26.98
C LEU A 26 -14.20 5.25 26.43
N LYS A 27 -13.73 4.70 25.29
CA LYS A 27 -14.23 3.43 24.74
C LYS A 27 -13.76 2.23 25.55
N MET A 28 -12.50 2.21 26.00
CA MET A 28 -12.02 1.21 26.95
C MET A 28 -12.77 1.31 28.28
N ALA A 29 -12.99 2.52 28.80
CA ALA A 29 -13.80 2.73 30.00
C ALA A 29 -15.25 2.32 29.77
N ALA A 30 -15.85 2.55 28.60
CA ALA A 30 -17.22 2.12 28.31
C ALA A 30 -17.35 0.59 28.19
N VAL A 31 -16.37 -0.11 27.60
CA VAL A 31 -16.32 -1.57 27.57
C VAL A 31 -16.04 -2.13 28.96
N PHE A 32 -15.12 -1.53 29.72
CA PHE A 32 -14.83 -1.88 31.10
C PHE A 32 -16.02 -1.61 32.02
N ILE A 33 -16.78 -0.54 31.79
CA ILE A 33 -18.03 -0.22 32.49
C ILE A 33 -19.14 -1.18 32.06
N LEU A 34 -19.24 -1.60 30.79
CA LEU A 34 -20.22 -2.60 30.35
C LEU A 34 -19.93 -3.98 30.96
N VAL A 35 -18.66 -4.40 30.94
CA VAL A 35 -18.18 -5.63 31.58
C VAL A 35 -18.33 -5.55 33.09
N LEU A 36 -17.99 -4.42 33.73
CA LEU A 36 -18.20 -4.20 35.16
C LEU A 36 -19.67 -4.04 35.54
N THR A 37 -20.56 -3.51 34.70
CA THR A 37 -21.99 -3.39 35.03
C THR A 37 -22.71 -4.73 34.83
N LEU A 38 -22.31 -5.52 33.84
CA LEU A 38 -22.76 -6.91 33.68
C LEU A 38 -22.19 -7.81 34.79
N ALA A 39 -20.91 -7.68 35.12
CA ALA A 39 -20.28 -8.41 36.21
C ALA A 39 -20.78 -7.94 37.59
N ALA A 40 -21.03 -6.64 37.81
CA ALA A 40 -21.55 -6.12 39.07
C ALA A 40 -23.02 -6.49 39.29
N SER A 41 -23.85 -6.53 38.24
CA SER A 41 -25.22 -7.04 38.31
C SER A 41 -25.26 -8.51 38.79
N TRP A 42 -24.32 -9.34 38.28
CA TRP A 42 -24.18 -10.74 38.68
C TRP A 42 -23.46 -10.93 40.03
N LEU A 43 -22.44 -10.12 40.34
CA LEU A 43 -21.71 -10.15 41.61
C LEU A 43 -22.53 -9.56 42.78
N GLN A 44 -23.42 -8.59 42.54
CA GLN A 44 -24.36 -8.11 43.58
C GLN A 44 -25.41 -9.17 43.94
N GLN A 45 -25.74 -10.09 43.03
CA GLN A 45 -26.56 -11.27 43.36
C GLN A 45 -25.78 -12.33 44.16
N ALA A 46 -24.45 -12.34 44.07
CA ALA A 46 -23.58 -13.31 44.75
C ALA A 46 -23.00 -12.82 46.10
N GLY A 47 -23.23 -11.56 46.50
CA GLY A 47 -22.51 -10.92 47.60
C GLY A 47 -23.39 -10.33 48.70
N ALA A 48 -23.96 -11.16 49.57
CA ALA A 48 -24.35 -10.77 50.94
C ALA A 48 -24.53 -11.99 51.87
N GLN A 49 -23.44 -12.57 52.34
CA GLN A 49 -23.27 -13.15 53.69
C GLN A 49 -21.87 -13.78 53.80
N GLU A 50 -21.08 -13.39 54.80
CA GLU A 50 -19.94 -14.17 55.29
C GLU A 50 -20.50 -15.50 55.84
N LYS A 51 -20.70 -16.47 54.95
CA LYS A 51 -20.80 -17.89 55.29
C LYS A 51 -19.44 -18.52 55.05
N GLU A 52 -19.08 -19.48 55.89
CA GLU A 52 -17.93 -20.35 55.68
C GLU A 52 -17.98 -20.91 54.25
N ARG A 53 -16.95 -20.59 53.45
CA ARG A 53 -16.88 -21.06 52.06
C ARG A 53 -16.68 -22.57 52.08
N THR A 54 -17.66 -23.29 51.53
CA THR A 54 -17.65 -24.74 51.34
C THR A 54 -17.27 -25.07 49.90
N LEU A 55 -16.86 -26.33 49.65
CA LEU A 55 -16.60 -26.83 48.30
C LEU A 55 -17.78 -26.56 47.36
N ASP A 56 -19.02 -26.84 47.80
CA ASP A 56 -20.23 -26.61 47.02
C ASP A 56 -20.47 -25.12 46.69
N SER A 57 -20.16 -24.22 47.62
CA SER A 57 -20.30 -22.77 47.38
C SER A 57 -19.31 -22.24 46.34
N ILE A 58 -18.09 -22.79 46.30
CA ILE A 58 -17.09 -22.45 45.27
C ILE A 58 -17.51 -23.04 43.93
N ILE A 59 -17.93 -24.30 43.89
CA ILE A 59 -18.44 -24.95 42.68
C ILE A 59 -19.58 -24.14 42.06
N THR A 60 -20.54 -23.72 42.89
CA THR A 60 -21.68 -22.91 42.44
C THR A 60 -21.24 -21.56 41.87
N TYR A 61 -20.31 -20.89 42.55
CA TYR A 61 -19.78 -19.59 42.12
C TYR A 61 -19.01 -19.71 40.79
N GLU A 62 -18.10 -20.68 40.66
CA GLU A 62 -17.31 -20.87 39.44
C GLU A 62 -18.19 -21.30 38.26
N ASN A 63 -19.18 -22.18 38.48
CA ASN A 63 -20.16 -22.51 37.43
C ASN A 63 -20.90 -21.25 36.96
N SER A 64 -21.25 -20.32 37.86
CA SER A 64 -21.89 -19.06 37.46
C SER A 64 -20.98 -18.15 36.63
N LEU A 65 -19.69 -18.09 36.94
CA LEU A 65 -18.70 -17.33 36.17
C LEU A 65 -18.51 -17.95 34.78
N ILE A 66 -18.34 -19.26 34.70
CA ILE A 66 -18.16 -19.96 33.42
C ILE A 66 -19.40 -19.79 32.55
N LYS A 67 -20.61 -19.92 33.12
CA LYS A 67 -21.87 -19.67 32.41
C LYS A 67 -21.94 -18.25 31.83
N ALA A 68 -21.53 -17.24 32.61
CA ALA A 68 -21.45 -15.86 32.13
C ALA A 68 -20.41 -15.71 31.00
N GLY A 69 -19.22 -16.30 31.15
CA GLY A 69 -18.16 -16.27 30.13
C GLY A 69 -18.58 -16.91 28.81
N VAL A 70 -19.28 -18.04 28.87
CA VAL A 70 -19.81 -18.74 27.69
C VAL A 70 -20.87 -17.89 26.97
N GLY A 71 -21.77 -17.24 27.73
CA GLY A 71 -22.73 -16.29 27.16
C GLY A 71 -22.05 -15.08 26.49
N MET A 72 -21.05 -14.47 27.15
CA MET A 72 -20.30 -13.35 26.58
C MET A 72 -19.49 -13.74 25.34
N THR A 73 -18.97 -14.96 25.30
CA THR A 73 -18.28 -15.49 24.11
C THR A 73 -19.25 -15.64 22.93
N GLY A 74 -20.46 -16.13 23.19
CA GLY A 74 -21.53 -16.18 22.18
C GLY A 74 -21.87 -14.81 21.60
N GLU A 75 -22.00 -13.78 22.43
CA GLU A 75 -22.22 -12.39 21.97
C GLU A 75 -21.01 -11.83 21.22
N LEU A 76 -19.79 -12.13 21.66
CA LEU A 76 -18.57 -11.72 20.96
C LEU A 76 -18.52 -12.31 19.54
N LEU A 77 -18.86 -13.59 19.36
CA LEU A 77 -18.87 -14.25 18.05
C LEU A 77 -19.94 -13.69 17.09
N LYS A 78 -20.98 -13.00 17.60
CA LYS A 78 -21.97 -12.30 16.78
C LYS A 78 -21.45 -10.96 16.24
N THR A 79 -20.34 -10.45 16.78
CA THR A 79 -19.82 -9.13 16.41
C THR A 79 -19.42 -9.03 14.94
N THR A 80 -19.73 -7.88 14.32
CA THR A 80 -19.27 -7.48 12.98
C THR A 80 -18.05 -6.57 13.02
N LYS A 81 -17.54 -6.27 14.21
CA LYS A 81 -16.40 -5.35 14.39
C LYS A 81 -15.12 -5.90 13.77
N THR A 82 -14.25 -4.99 13.35
CA THR A 82 -12.98 -5.29 12.69
C THR A 82 -11.76 -4.87 13.52
N GLU A 83 -11.99 -4.09 14.58
CA GLU A 83 -10.97 -3.63 15.50
C GLU A 83 -10.56 -4.74 16.46
N LYS A 84 -9.24 -4.89 16.67
CA LYS A 84 -8.68 -5.89 17.60
C LYS A 84 -9.24 -5.73 19.03
N SER A 85 -9.40 -4.47 19.46
CA SER A 85 -9.92 -4.13 20.79
C SER A 85 -11.37 -4.60 21.03
N ALA A 86 -12.17 -4.72 19.97
CA ALA A 86 -13.57 -5.15 20.05
C ALA A 86 -13.75 -6.64 19.74
N THR A 87 -12.66 -7.39 19.57
CA THR A 87 -12.64 -8.80 19.15
C THR A 87 -11.63 -9.58 19.99
N GLU A 88 -10.38 -9.68 19.53
CA GLU A 88 -9.32 -10.47 20.19
C GLU A 88 -9.02 -10.00 21.62
N ASP A 89 -8.95 -8.68 21.86
CA ASP A 89 -8.65 -8.19 23.21
C ASP A 89 -9.84 -8.40 24.16
N ALA A 90 -11.07 -8.30 23.64
CA ALA A 90 -12.28 -8.63 24.38
C ALA A 90 -12.35 -10.13 24.71
N TRP A 91 -11.96 -10.99 23.76
CA TRP A 91 -11.82 -12.43 24.00
C TRP A 91 -10.80 -12.73 25.10
N ASN A 92 -9.62 -12.12 25.03
CA ASN A 92 -8.56 -12.33 26.02
C ASN A 92 -9.02 -11.95 27.43
N GLU A 93 -9.80 -10.87 27.56
CA GLU A 93 -10.37 -10.46 28.83
C GLU A 93 -11.45 -11.43 29.31
N ILE A 94 -12.39 -11.85 28.45
CA ILE A 94 -13.40 -12.86 28.77
C ILE A 94 -12.72 -14.14 29.27
N TYR A 95 -11.74 -14.64 28.52
CA TYR A 95 -11.02 -15.86 28.89
C TYR A 95 -10.30 -15.73 30.22
N LYS A 96 -9.60 -14.63 30.43
CA LYS A 96 -8.86 -14.38 31.67
C LYS A 96 -9.80 -14.30 32.89
N VAL A 97 -10.93 -13.60 32.77
CA VAL A 97 -11.83 -13.32 33.88
C VAL A 97 -12.74 -14.50 34.21
N TYR A 98 -13.25 -15.22 33.20
CA TYR A 98 -14.32 -16.21 33.40
C TYR A 98 -13.89 -17.67 33.24
N PHE A 99 -12.75 -17.94 32.58
CA PHE A 99 -12.30 -19.31 32.30
C PHE A 99 -10.96 -19.64 32.97
N ALA A 100 -10.01 -18.70 32.98
CA ALA A 100 -8.71 -18.88 33.60
C ALA A 100 -8.69 -18.54 35.11
N SER A 101 -9.73 -17.89 35.64
CA SER A 101 -9.82 -17.45 37.04
C SER A 101 -9.70 -18.60 38.02
N PHE A 102 -10.39 -19.71 37.77
CA PHE A 102 -10.33 -20.90 38.62
C PHE A 102 -8.92 -21.47 38.69
N ALA A 103 -8.27 -21.65 37.54
CA ALA A 103 -6.91 -22.19 37.45
C ALA A 103 -5.83 -21.27 38.04
N THR A 104 -6.08 -19.98 38.17
CA THR A 104 -5.07 -18.98 38.60
C THR A 104 -5.27 -18.49 40.03
N ILE A 105 -6.51 -18.34 40.48
CA ILE A 105 -6.85 -17.72 41.78
C ILE A 105 -7.69 -18.68 42.63
N GLY A 106 -8.72 -19.32 42.06
CA GLY A 106 -9.65 -20.18 42.81
C GLY A 106 -9.05 -21.50 43.31
N HIS A 107 -8.05 -22.03 42.60
CA HIS A 107 -7.47 -23.35 42.86
C HIS A 107 -6.86 -23.51 44.26
N PHE A 108 -6.20 -22.47 44.80
CA PHE A 108 -5.52 -22.57 46.09
C PHE A 108 -6.50 -22.69 47.27
N GLU A 109 -7.59 -21.93 47.24
CA GLU A 109 -8.65 -22.01 48.25
C GLU A 109 -9.39 -23.34 48.14
N PHE A 110 -9.71 -23.75 46.92
CA PHE A 110 -10.37 -25.01 46.62
C PHE A 110 -9.57 -26.22 47.11
N ASP A 111 -8.28 -26.32 46.79
CA ASP A 111 -7.39 -27.40 47.25
C ASP A 111 -7.27 -27.46 48.77
N SER A 112 -7.25 -26.29 49.42
CA SER A 112 -7.16 -26.18 50.88
C SER A 112 -8.41 -26.73 51.55
N LEU A 113 -9.59 -26.44 51.00
CA LEU A 113 -10.86 -26.99 51.47
C LEU A 113 -10.97 -28.48 51.16
N LEU A 114 -10.52 -28.90 49.99
CA LEU A 114 -10.53 -30.30 49.56
C LEU A 114 -9.72 -31.19 50.50
N LYS A 115 -8.54 -30.73 50.96
CA LYS A 115 -7.69 -31.45 51.93
C LYS A 115 -8.28 -31.52 53.34
N LYS A 116 -9.17 -30.59 53.69
CA LYS A 116 -9.82 -30.53 55.00
C LYS A 116 -11.14 -31.28 55.05
N GLU A 117 -11.72 -31.61 53.90
CA GLU A 117 -12.96 -32.37 53.79
C GLU A 117 -12.77 -33.80 54.30
N ARG A 118 -13.61 -34.21 55.25
CA ARG A 118 -13.55 -35.53 55.88
C ARG A 118 -14.51 -36.52 55.24
N ASN A 119 -15.48 -36.04 54.46
CA ASN A 119 -16.38 -36.89 53.70
C ASN A 119 -15.74 -37.27 52.35
N GLU A 120 -15.24 -38.50 52.26
CA GLU A 120 -14.58 -39.03 51.06
C GLU A 120 -15.43 -38.92 49.79
N SER A 121 -16.75 -39.09 49.89
CA SER A 121 -17.66 -38.97 48.75
C SER A 121 -17.78 -37.53 48.24
N VAL A 122 -17.80 -36.55 49.14
CA VAL A 122 -17.87 -35.12 48.80
C VAL A 122 -16.53 -34.66 48.20
N ALA A 123 -15.42 -35.07 48.81
CA ALA A 123 -14.08 -34.78 48.31
C ALA A 123 -13.84 -35.38 46.90
N ALA A 124 -14.24 -36.64 46.67
CA ALA A 124 -14.11 -37.28 45.37
C ALA A 124 -14.89 -36.53 44.27
N ARG A 125 -16.16 -36.20 44.54
CA ARG A 125 -17.01 -35.44 43.59
C ARG A 125 -16.44 -34.05 43.28
N ALA A 126 -15.94 -33.36 44.29
CA ALA A 126 -15.34 -32.03 44.11
C ALA A 126 -14.04 -32.08 43.29
N ALA A 127 -13.21 -33.11 43.50
CA ALA A 127 -11.99 -33.33 42.71
C ALA A 127 -12.31 -33.67 41.24
N GLU A 128 -13.28 -34.54 41.00
CA GLU A 128 -13.75 -34.89 39.65
C GLU A 128 -14.29 -33.66 38.90
N TRP A 129 -15.10 -32.83 39.58
CA TRP A 129 -15.59 -31.57 39.02
C TRP A 129 -14.45 -30.62 38.66
N ALA A 130 -13.45 -30.46 39.54
CA ALA A 130 -12.35 -29.52 39.30
C ALA A 130 -11.50 -29.90 38.07
N GLU A 131 -11.21 -31.20 37.89
CA GLU A 131 -10.51 -31.68 36.68
C GLU A 131 -11.38 -31.54 35.43
N ALA A 132 -12.68 -31.84 35.51
CA ALA A 132 -13.60 -31.66 34.39
C ALA A 132 -13.69 -30.18 33.94
N VAL A 133 -13.84 -29.25 34.89
CA VAL A 133 -13.89 -27.81 34.60
C VAL A 133 -12.58 -27.30 34.01
N LYS A 134 -11.44 -27.74 34.53
CA LYS A 134 -10.11 -27.35 34.02
C LYS A 134 -9.89 -27.79 32.57
N LEU A 135 -10.26 -29.03 32.23
CA LEU A 135 -10.18 -29.51 30.86
C LEU A 135 -11.13 -28.74 29.94
N PHE A 136 -12.38 -28.55 30.38
CA PHE A 136 -13.39 -27.80 29.63
C PHE A 136 -12.95 -26.36 29.34
N THR A 137 -12.52 -25.59 30.35
CA THR A 137 -12.11 -24.19 30.17
C THR A 137 -10.83 -24.07 29.34
N SER A 138 -9.91 -25.02 29.44
CA SER A 138 -8.74 -25.08 28.55
C SER A 138 -9.12 -25.27 27.09
N GLU A 139 -10.13 -26.08 26.78
CA GLU A 139 -10.60 -26.26 25.42
C GLU A 139 -11.34 -25.05 24.87
N LEU A 140 -12.05 -24.31 25.73
CA LEU A 140 -12.69 -23.04 25.34
C LEU A 140 -11.67 -21.99 24.86
N GLN A 141 -10.38 -22.15 25.18
CA GLN A 141 -9.32 -21.29 24.64
C GLN A 141 -9.33 -21.20 23.11
N SER A 142 -9.76 -22.28 22.44
CA SER A 142 -9.86 -22.37 20.98
C SER A 142 -10.83 -21.36 20.36
N ALA A 143 -11.77 -20.78 21.12
CA ALA A 143 -12.64 -19.70 20.65
C ALA A 143 -11.87 -18.45 20.25
N GLY A 144 -10.67 -18.21 20.82
CA GLY A 144 -9.80 -17.11 20.38
C GLY A 144 -9.36 -17.22 18.93
N GLU A 145 -9.14 -18.44 18.43
CA GLU A 145 -8.78 -18.68 17.03
C GLU A 145 -9.96 -18.36 16.11
N VAL A 146 -11.17 -18.76 16.50
CA VAL A 146 -12.41 -18.47 15.75
C VAL A 146 -12.72 -16.98 15.75
N VAL A 147 -12.57 -16.27 16.88
CA VAL A 147 -12.73 -14.81 16.97
C VAL A 147 -11.73 -14.09 16.05
N THR A 148 -10.47 -14.51 16.06
CA THR A 148 -9.42 -13.95 15.20
C THR A 148 -9.75 -14.16 13.71
N TRP A 149 -10.18 -15.38 13.36
CA TRP A 149 -10.61 -15.72 12.01
C TRP A 149 -11.83 -14.92 11.56
N GLN A 150 -12.88 -14.81 12.39
CA GLN A 150 -14.08 -14.02 12.09
C GLN A 150 -13.75 -12.53 11.91
N ARG A 151 -12.83 -11.97 12.69
CA ARG A 151 -12.35 -10.59 12.50
C ARG A 151 -11.69 -10.42 11.12
N GLY A 152 -10.91 -11.41 10.69
CA GLY A 152 -10.35 -11.47 9.34
C GLY A 152 -11.44 -11.47 8.28
N LEU A 153 -12.46 -12.32 8.43
CA LEU A 153 -13.61 -12.35 7.53
C LEU A 153 -14.36 -11.02 7.49
N ASN A 154 -14.58 -10.36 8.62
CA ASN A 154 -15.27 -9.06 8.67
C ASN A 154 -14.53 -8.00 7.85
N ARG A 155 -13.19 -7.95 7.97
CA ARG A 155 -12.36 -7.03 7.17
C ARG A 155 -12.42 -7.33 5.69
N GLU A 156 -12.40 -8.61 5.34
CA GLU A 156 -12.53 -9.02 3.93
C GLU A 156 -13.91 -8.67 3.40
N ILE A 157 -14.99 -8.94 4.13
CA ILE A 157 -16.36 -8.54 3.76
C ILE A 157 -16.43 -7.04 3.51
N ASP A 158 -15.97 -6.22 4.47
CA ASP A 158 -16.00 -4.76 4.35
C ASP A 158 -15.24 -4.27 3.10
N SER A 159 -14.06 -4.85 2.83
CA SER A 159 -13.27 -4.54 1.64
C SER A 159 -13.99 -4.96 0.36
N LEU A 160 -14.57 -6.17 0.35
CA LEU A 160 -15.27 -6.72 -0.81
C LEU A 160 -16.50 -5.87 -1.15
N GLU A 161 -17.30 -5.50 -0.16
CA GLU A 161 -18.49 -4.65 -0.32
C GLU A 161 -18.10 -3.23 -0.78
N PHE A 162 -17.04 -2.65 -0.21
CA PHE A 162 -16.53 -1.36 -0.63
C PHE A 162 -16.11 -1.38 -2.10
N ASP A 163 -15.33 -2.37 -2.51
CA ASP A 163 -14.86 -2.46 -3.89
C ASP A 163 -16.00 -2.69 -4.87
N THR A 164 -16.93 -3.58 -4.52
CA THR A 164 -18.15 -3.87 -5.31
C THR A 164 -18.99 -2.62 -5.52
N LYS A 165 -19.13 -1.78 -4.49
CA LYS A 165 -19.87 -0.51 -4.58
C LYS A 165 -19.25 0.49 -5.57
N HIS A 166 -17.91 0.52 -5.67
CA HIS A 166 -17.19 1.54 -6.44
C HIS A 166 -16.62 1.04 -7.77
N VAL A 167 -16.83 -0.23 -8.14
CA VAL A 167 -16.33 -0.77 -9.42
C VAL A 167 -16.95 -0.07 -10.63
N GLY A 168 -18.24 0.29 -10.55
CA GLY A 168 -18.93 0.98 -11.65
C GLY A 168 -18.32 2.35 -11.97
N GLU A 169 -17.92 3.10 -10.93
CA GLU A 169 -17.23 4.38 -11.08
C GLU A 169 -15.84 4.21 -11.70
N ARG A 170 -15.09 3.19 -11.25
CA ARG A 170 -13.76 2.84 -11.79
C ARG A 170 -13.84 2.45 -13.27
N VAL A 171 -14.74 1.53 -13.61
CA VAL A 171 -14.96 1.10 -15.00
C VAL A 171 -15.38 2.28 -15.86
N SER A 172 -16.31 3.11 -15.38
CA SER A 172 -16.73 4.33 -16.07
C SER A 172 -15.55 5.29 -16.31
N ALA A 173 -14.64 5.44 -15.35
CA ALA A 173 -13.43 6.25 -15.50
C ALA A 173 -12.50 5.69 -16.58
N TYR A 174 -12.28 4.37 -16.63
CA TYR A 174 -11.48 3.73 -17.68
C TYR A 174 -12.10 3.89 -19.07
N LEU A 175 -13.43 3.95 -19.17
CA LEU A 175 -14.14 4.07 -20.44
C LEU A 175 -14.26 5.51 -20.96
N ARG A 176 -13.99 6.55 -20.16
CA ARG A 176 -14.17 7.95 -20.61
C ARG A 176 -13.39 8.30 -21.88
N ALA A 177 -12.07 8.08 -21.88
CA ALA A 177 -11.26 8.40 -23.06
C ALA A 177 -11.52 7.41 -24.21
N PRO A 178 -11.58 6.08 -23.99
CA PRO A 178 -11.87 5.11 -25.04
C PRO A 178 -13.19 5.37 -25.76
N SER A 179 -14.25 5.72 -25.04
CA SER A 179 -15.55 6.03 -25.64
C SER A 179 -15.56 7.33 -26.46
N ARG A 180 -14.66 8.28 -26.15
CA ARG A 180 -14.48 9.51 -26.92
C ARG A 180 -13.54 9.30 -28.13
N ASP A 181 -12.42 8.63 -27.89
CA ASP A 181 -11.29 8.53 -28.81
C ASP A 181 -11.53 7.41 -29.85
N GLY A 182 -12.27 6.36 -29.50
CA GLY A 182 -12.61 5.27 -30.40
C GLY A 182 -13.39 5.73 -31.65
N PRO A 183 -14.58 6.36 -31.49
CA PRO A 183 -15.33 6.88 -32.63
C PRO A 183 -14.57 7.94 -33.43
N ARG A 184 -13.76 8.77 -32.75
CA ARG A 184 -12.94 9.78 -33.42
C ARG A 184 -11.87 9.14 -34.31
N ALA A 185 -11.20 8.09 -33.85
CA ALA A 185 -10.23 7.36 -34.66
C ALA A 185 -10.86 6.62 -35.85
N GLU A 186 -12.09 6.10 -35.71
CA GLU A 186 -12.84 5.57 -36.85
C GLU A 186 -13.14 6.64 -37.90
N GLY A 187 -13.54 7.84 -37.46
CA GLY A 187 -13.72 9.00 -38.34
C GLY A 187 -12.45 9.35 -39.11
N ILE A 188 -11.31 9.43 -38.40
CA ILE A 188 -9.99 9.69 -39.03
C ILE A 188 -9.64 8.59 -40.04
N MET A 189 -9.90 7.32 -39.71
CA MET A 189 -9.66 6.21 -40.64
C MET A 189 -10.53 6.32 -41.90
N GLY A 190 -11.78 6.77 -41.76
CA GLY A 190 -12.68 7.05 -42.88
C GLY A 190 -12.18 8.21 -43.76
N GLU A 191 -11.77 9.32 -43.13
CA GLU A 191 -11.17 10.47 -43.81
C GLU A 191 -9.91 10.06 -44.59
N LEU A 192 -9.03 9.28 -43.98
CA LEU A 192 -7.80 8.78 -44.60
C LEU A 192 -8.09 7.91 -45.82
N LYS A 193 -9.05 6.97 -45.71
CA LYS A 193 -9.49 6.11 -46.82
C LYS A 193 -10.10 6.88 -47.98
N SER A 194 -10.68 8.06 -47.72
CA SER A 194 -11.24 8.90 -48.78
C SER A 194 -10.16 9.52 -49.69
N GLY A 195 -8.90 9.59 -49.22
CA GLY A 195 -7.77 10.16 -49.95
C GLY A 195 -7.82 11.68 -50.14
N LYS A 196 -8.77 12.39 -49.51
CA LYS A 196 -9.00 13.83 -49.71
C LYS A 196 -8.30 14.74 -48.70
N LEU A 197 -7.53 14.18 -47.77
CA LEU A 197 -6.86 14.96 -46.73
C LEU A 197 -5.69 15.76 -47.31
N THR A 198 -5.62 17.04 -46.95
CA THR A 198 -4.45 17.88 -47.22
C THR A 198 -3.28 17.48 -46.31
N THR A 199 -2.06 17.90 -46.64
CA THR A 199 -0.88 17.64 -45.78
C THR A 199 -1.03 18.25 -44.39
N SER A 200 -1.61 19.44 -44.27
CA SER A 200 -1.89 20.05 -42.96
C SER A 200 -2.92 19.24 -42.16
N ALA A 201 -3.99 18.78 -42.81
CA ALA A 201 -5.00 17.95 -42.15
C ALA A 201 -4.43 16.59 -41.73
N LEU A 202 -3.56 15.98 -42.55
CA LEU A 202 -2.86 14.74 -42.21
C LEU A 202 -1.98 14.90 -40.97
N GLN A 203 -1.26 16.02 -40.83
CA GLN A 203 -0.46 16.30 -39.63
C GLN A 203 -1.35 16.50 -38.40
N GLU A 204 -2.43 17.29 -38.50
CA GLU A 204 -3.40 17.47 -37.40
C GLU A 204 -3.98 16.12 -36.94
N ARG A 205 -4.36 15.24 -37.89
CA ARG A 205 -4.85 13.90 -37.56
C ARG A 205 -3.76 13.00 -36.95
N LEU A 206 -2.51 13.16 -37.36
CA LEU A 206 -1.39 12.42 -36.78
C LEU A 206 -1.20 12.80 -35.30
N ASP A 207 -1.27 14.08 -34.97
CA ASP A 207 -1.13 14.58 -33.61
C ASP A 207 -2.30 14.12 -32.72
N ASP A 208 -3.52 14.17 -33.26
CA ASP A 208 -4.72 13.61 -32.63
C ASP A 208 -4.54 12.12 -32.28
N VAL A 209 -4.12 11.31 -33.26
CA VAL A 209 -3.95 9.86 -33.06
C VAL A 209 -2.82 9.55 -32.08
N ARG A 210 -1.75 10.34 -32.05
CA ARG A 210 -0.69 10.20 -31.04
C ARG A 210 -1.18 10.48 -29.62
N SER A 211 -2.01 11.51 -29.45
CA SER A 211 -2.66 11.82 -28.17
C SER A 211 -3.57 10.68 -27.72
N MET A 212 -4.40 10.15 -28.62
CA MET A 212 -5.28 8.99 -28.35
C MET A 212 -4.49 7.73 -28.01
N LYS A 213 -3.40 7.45 -28.74
CA LYS A 213 -2.50 6.33 -28.45
C LYS A 213 -1.94 6.44 -27.03
N SER A 214 -1.44 7.62 -26.65
CA SER A 214 -0.88 7.86 -25.31
C SER A 214 -1.95 7.70 -24.22
N ALA A 215 -3.17 8.17 -24.46
CA ALA A 215 -4.29 7.96 -23.55
C ALA A 215 -4.62 6.46 -23.39
N ALA A 216 -4.65 5.71 -24.50
CA ALA A 216 -4.90 4.27 -24.50
C ALA A 216 -3.81 3.49 -23.76
N GLU A 217 -2.53 3.85 -23.92
CA GLU A 217 -1.40 3.26 -23.17
C GLU A 217 -1.52 3.53 -21.67
N ASN A 218 -1.89 4.75 -21.28
CA ASN A 218 -2.09 5.10 -19.87
C ASN A 218 -3.27 4.33 -19.25
N ILE A 219 -4.36 4.15 -19.99
CA ILE A 219 -5.53 3.39 -19.53
C ILE A 219 -5.19 1.91 -19.42
N SER A 220 -4.51 1.36 -20.42
CA SER A 220 -3.99 -0.01 -20.39
C SER A 220 -3.18 -0.26 -19.11
N ALA A 221 -2.19 0.59 -18.83
CA ALA A 221 -1.37 0.50 -17.62
C ALA A 221 -2.16 0.70 -16.31
N ALA A 222 -3.20 1.53 -16.31
CA ALA A 222 -4.06 1.71 -15.15
C ALA A 222 -4.95 0.49 -14.88
N VAL A 223 -5.51 -0.11 -15.93
CA VAL A 223 -6.34 -1.31 -15.85
C VAL A 223 -5.50 -2.52 -15.45
N ILE A 224 -4.33 -2.73 -16.05
CA ILE A 224 -3.41 -3.82 -15.68
C ILE A 224 -3.10 -3.78 -14.19
N ARG A 225 -2.71 -2.60 -13.67
CA ARG A 225 -2.44 -2.44 -12.23
C ARG A 225 -3.66 -2.77 -11.36
N ALA A 226 -4.83 -2.28 -11.76
CA ALA A 226 -6.06 -2.55 -11.03
C ALA A 226 -6.41 -4.04 -11.05
N VAL A 227 -6.28 -4.71 -12.20
CA VAL A 227 -6.53 -6.15 -12.37
C VAL A 227 -5.51 -6.96 -11.57
N ASP A 228 -4.24 -6.57 -11.51
CA ASP A 228 -3.21 -7.24 -10.70
C ASP A 228 -3.48 -7.13 -9.20
N GLU A 229 -3.77 -5.92 -8.70
CA GLU A 229 -4.11 -5.65 -7.30
C GLU A 229 -5.36 -6.43 -6.86
N THR A 230 -6.36 -6.42 -7.74
CA THR A 230 -7.62 -7.15 -7.59
C THR A 230 -7.34 -8.66 -7.63
N GLY A 231 -6.68 -9.18 -8.66
CA GLY A 231 -6.40 -10.60 -8.87
C GLY A 231 -5.61 -11.26 -7.74
N ARG A 232 -4.61 -10.56 -7.16
CA ARG A 232 -3.89 -11.05 -5.97
C ARG A 232 -4.81 -11.26 -4.78
N SER A 233 -5.75 -10.35 -4.56
CA SER A 233 -6.77 -10.43 -3.51
C SER A 233 -7.83 -11.52 -3.79
N TYR A 234 -7.86 -12.06 -5.02
CA TYR A 234 -8.87 -13.01 -5.46
C TYR A 234 -8.41 -14.46 -5.61
N SER A 235 -7.13 -14.70 -5.83
CA SER A 235 -6.59 -16.04 -6.10
C SER A 235 -6.84 -17.08 -5.00
N LEU A 236 -7.30 -16.68 -3.81
CA LEU A 236 -7.65 -17.58 -2.73
C LEU A 236 -9.13 -17.97 -2.82
N LYS A 237 -9.44 -19.10 -3.47
CA LYS A 237 -10.60 -19.90 -3.06
C LYS A 237 -10.34 -20.31 -1.62
N LYS A 238 -10.88 -19.56 -0.65
CA LYS A 238 -10.81 -20.00 0.73
C LYS A 238 -11.94 -21.01 0.91
N GLU A 239 -11.59 -22.26 1.13
CA GLU A 239 -12.43 -23.13 1.95
C GLU A 239 -12.32 -22.64 3.40
N MET A 240 -13.26 -23.04 4.26
CA MET A 240 -13.10 -22.81 5.69
C MET A 240 -11.77 -23.46 6.12
N PRO A 241 -10.87 -22.75 6.81
CA PRO A 241 -9.60 -23.33 7.21
C PRO A 241 -9.82 -24.60 8.05
N ARG A 242 -9.10 -25.68 7.72
CA ARG A 242 -9.21 -26.97 8.44
C ARG A 242 -9.10 -26.84 9.96
N PRO A 243 -8.21 -26.01 10.54
CA PRO A 243 -8.15 -25.80 11.99
C PRO A 243 -9.47 -25.25 12.57
N ILE A 244 -10.08 -24.28 11.88
CA ILE A 244 -11.37 -23.70 12.30
C ILE A 244 -12.47 -24.75 12.22
N ALA A 245 -12.54 -25.52 11.12
CA ALA A 245 -13.53 -26.58 10.96
C ALA A 245 -13.47 -27.61 12.12
N LYS A 246 -12.25 -28.03 12.50
CA LYS A 246 -12.04 -28.93 13.64
C LYS A 246 -12.48 -28.33 14.99
N ILE A 247 -12.25 -27.03 15.21
CA ILE A 247 -12.73 -26.35 16.42
C ILE A 247 -14.26 -26.37 16.47
N LEU A 248 -14.94 -26.09 15.34
CA LEU A 248 -16.40 -26.13 15.28
C LEU A 248 -16.98 -27.54 15.49
N GLU A 249 -16.31 -28.58 14.95
CA GLU A 249 -16.65 -29.98 15.24
C GLU A 249 -16.51 -30.27 16.74
N SER A 250 -15.38 -29.86 17.34
CA SER A 250 -15.12 -30.04 18.78
C SER A 250 -16.15 -29.37 19.69
N TRP A 251 -16.71 -28.22 19.28
CA TRP A 251 -17.78 -27.54 20.02
C TRP A 251 -19.13 -28.24 19.91
N THR A 252 -19.38 -28.95 18.81
CA THR A 252 -20.65 -29.70 18.62
C THR A 252 -20.77 -30.82 19.65
N ASP A 253 -19.67 -31.53 19.89
CA ASP A 253 -19.64 -32.70 20.80
C ASP A 253 -19.11 -32.33 22.20
N MET A 254 -19.13 -31.05 22.57
CA MET A 254 -18.45 -30.58 23.78
C MET A 254 -19.11 -31.06 25.08
N ALA A 255 -20.45 -31.16 25.10
CA ALA A 255 -21.18 -31.69 26.24
C ALA A 255 -20.85 -33.18 26.51
N ASP A 256 -20.76 -33.98 25.45
CA ASP A 256 -20.45 -35.41 25.55
C ASP A 256 -19.02 -35.67 26.03
N ARG A 257 -18.09 -34.79 25.69
CA ARG A 257 -16.67 -34.89 26.09
C ARG A 257 -16.42 -34.42 27.52
N HIS A 258 -17.32 -33.62 28.08
CA HIS A 258 -17.20 -33.05 29.44
C HIS A 258 -18.44 -33.33 30.31
N PRO A 259 -18.80 -34.61 30.56
CA PRO A 259 -20.02 -34.96 31.31
C PRO A 259 -19.98 -34.55 32.80
N GLY A 260 -18.79 -34.21 33.33
CA GLY A 260 -18.61 -33.70 34.70
C GLY A 260 -18.86 -32.20 34.86
N VAL A 261 -19.14 -31.49 33.76
CA VAL A 261 -19.51 -30.06 33.76
C VAL A 261 -21.02 -29.93 33.65
N ASP A 262 -21.59 -28.86 34.22
CA ASP A 262 -23.02 -28.57 34.13
C ASP A 262 -23.50 -28.62 32.66
N PRO A 263 -24.56 -29.39 32.33
CA PRO A 263 -25.01 -29.56 30.94
C PRO A 263 -25.37 -28.27 30.22
N GLU A 264 -25.90 -27.25 30.93
CA GLU A 264 -26.21 -25.96 30.31
C GLU A 264 -24.94 -25.20 29.92
N ILE A 265 -23.86 -25.37 30.70
CA ILE A 265 -22.55 -24.78 30.42
C ILE A 265 -21.85 -25.53 29.29
N ALA A 266 -21.79 -26.86 29.39
CA ALA A 266 -21.05 -27.70 28.45
C ALA A 266 -21.72 -27.79 27.06
N GLY A 267 -23.05 -27.60 26.99
CA GLY A 267 -23.81 -27.60 25.74
C GLY A 267 -23.81 -26.28 24.97
N ALA A 268 -23.59 -25.15 25.65
CA ALA A 268 -23.69 -23.83 25.03
C ALA A 268 -22.67 -23.55 23.88
N PRO A 269 -21.43 -24.09 23.88
CA PRO A 269 -20.53 -23.97 22.73
C PRO A 269 -21.11 -24.50 21.40
N ALA A 270 -22.03 -25.48 21.45
CA ALA A 270 -22.71 -25.97 20.24
C ALA A 270 -23.54 -24.85 19.56
N GLU A 271 -24.03 -23.87 20.31
CA GLU A 271 -24.75 -22.70 19.78
C GLU A 271 -23.83 -21.71 19.04
N TRP A 272 -22.52 -21.76 19.26
CA TRP A 272 -21.55 -20.90 18.58
C TRP A 272 -21.28 -21.34 17.14
N VAL A 273 -21.41 -22.64 16.87
CA VAL A 273 -21.20 -23.26 15.55
C VAL A 273 -22.04 -22.60 14.45
N PRO A 274 -23.37 -22.46 14.58
CA PRO A 274 -24.17 -21.78 13.56
C PRO A 274 -23.78 -20.32 13.36
N ILE A 275 -23.31 -19.61 14.39
CA ILE A 275 -22.84 -18.21 14.28
C ILE A 275 -21.60 -18.13 13.39
N ALA A 276 -20.62 -19.01 13.64
CA ALA A 276 -19.40 -19.10 12.84
C ALA A 276 -19.70 -19.47 11.37
N LYS A 277 -20.56 -20.47 11.15
CA LYS A 277 -21.01 -20.87 9.80
C LYS A 277 -21.74 -19.74 9.08
N LYS A 278 -22.62 -19.00 9.77
CA LYS A 278 -23.33 -17.84 9.20
C LYS A 278 -22.36 -16.75 8.74
N ARG A 279 -21.31 -16.48 9.51
CA ARG A 279 -20.29 -15.49 9.11
C ARG A 279 -19.56 -15.92 7.84
N TRP A 280 -19.24 -17.20 7.71
CA TRP A 280 -18.63 -17.77 6.52
C TRP A 280 -19.55 -17.70 5.28
N GLU A 281 -20.85 -17.95 5.45
CA GLU A 281 -21.86 -17.76 4.39
C GLU A 281 -21.91 -16.31 3.91
N ASN A 282 -21.92 -15.34 4.85
CA ASN A 282 -21.92 -13.92 4.51
C ASN A 282 -20.69 -13.52 3.70
N TYR A 283 -19.50 -14.02 4.09
CA TYR A 283 -18.28 -13.84 3.30
C TYR A 283 -18.41 -14.42 1.90
N SER A 284 -18.90 -15.66 1.79
CA SER A 284 -19.09 -16.33 0.50
C SER A 284 -20.01 -15.55 -0.43
N LYS A 285 -21.10 -14.99 0.11
CA LYS A 285 -22.04 -14.14 -0.63
C LYS A 285 -21.41 -12.83 -1.09
N ALA A 286 -20.74 -12.10 -0.19
CA ALA A 286 -20.04 -10.87 -0.55
C ALA A 286 -19.01 -11.12 -1.65
N ARG A 287 -18.36 -12.29 -1.61
CA ARG A 287 -17.41 -12.69 -2.65
C ARG A 287 -18.05 -13.02 -3.99
N GLU A 288 -19.20 -13.68 -3.99
CA GLU A 288 -19.97 -13.94 -5.21
C GLU A 288 -20.39 -12.63 -5.90
N GLU A 289 -20.90 -11.67 -5.11
CA GLU A 289 -21.28 -10.34 -5.60
C GLU A 289 -20.08 -9.59 -6.18
N PHE A 290 -18.94 -9.64 -5.51
CA PHE A 290 -17.69 -9.07 -6.02
C PHE A 290 -17.31 -9.67 -7.37
N ASN A 291 -17.22 -10.99 -7.45
CA ASN A 291 -16.82 -11.69 -8.68
C ASN A 291 -17.75 -11.33 -9.84
N LYS A 292 -19.07 -11.22 -9.59
CA LYS A 292 -20.06 -10.81 -10.59
C LYS A 292 -19.83 -9.38 -11.07
N ALA A 293 -19.54 -8.46 -10.15
CA ALA A 293 -19.37 -7.04 -10.47
C ALA A 293 -18.04 -6.75 -11.20
N PHE A 294 -16.96 -7.44 -10.84
CA PHE A 294 -15.64 -7.29 -11.45
C PHE A 294 -15.38 -8.22 -12.64
N GLY A 295 -16.20 -9.27 -12.82
CA GLY A 295 -16.08 -10.24 -13.90
C GLY A 295 -15.84 -9.61 -15.28
N PRO A 296 -16.63 -8.60 -15.72
CA PRO A 296 -16.39 -7.93 -17.00
C PRO A 296 -15.01 -7.27 -17.15
N LEU A 297 -14.46 -6.72 -16.06
CA LEU A 297 -13.13 -6.11 -16.04
C LEU A 297 -12.06 -7.20 -16.15
N LEU A 298 -12.20 -8.29 -15.40
CA LEU A 298 -11.26 -9.41 -15.37
C LEU A 298 -11.27 -10.24 -16.67
N GLU A 299 -12.43 -10.34 -17.32
CA GLU A 299 -12.61 -11.06 -18.59
C GLU A 299 -12.30 -10.19 -19.82
N GLU A 300 -11.76 -8.99 -19.61
CA GLU A 300 -11.39 -8.02 -20.66
C GLU A 300 -12.57 -7.60 -21.56
N LYS A 301 -13.80 -7.65 -21.02
CA LYS A 301 -15.01 -7.38 -21.80
C LYS A 301 -15.40 -5.92 -21.83
N ILE A 302 -14.90 -5.09 -20.92
CA ILE A 302 -15.36 -3.70 -20.75
C ILE A 302 -15.15 -2.81 -22.00
N PHE A 303 -14.18 -3.11 -22.87
CA PHE A 303 -13.90 -2.30 -24.05
C PHE A 303 -14.58 -2.80 -25.34
N LYS A 304 -15.21 -3.99 -25.31
CA LYS A 304 -15.68 -4.67 -26.53
C LYS A 304 -16.80 -3.95 -27.28
N ASP A 305 -17.57 -3.11 -26.58
CA ASP A 305 -18.66 -2.33 -27.17
C ASP A 305 -18.15 -1.15 -28.00
N ILE A 306 -16.86 -0.79 -27.87
CA ILE A 306 -16.23 0.24 -28.67
C ILE A 306 -15.60 -0.44 -29.90
N PRO A 307 -16.08 -0.18 -31.13
CA PRO A 307 -15.74 -0.97 -32.32
C PRO A 307 -14.23 -1.14 -32.57
N ILE A 308 -13.43 -0.08 -32.39
CA ILE A 308 -11.98 -0.12 -32.63
C ILE A 308 -11.23 -1.04 -31.65
N TYR A 309 -11.81 -1.34 -30.48
CA TYR A 309 -11.22 -2.19 -29.43
C TYR A 309 -11.85 -3.59 -29.37
N ARG A 310 -12.84 -3.90 -30.21
CA ARG A 310 -13.63 -5.15 -30.14
C ARG A 310 -12.77 -6.41 -30.03
N ASP A 311 -11.66 -6.43 -30.77
CA ASP A 311 -10.75 -7.58 -30.89
C ASP A 311 -9.47 -7.42 -30.05
N TYR A 312 -9.42 -6.43 -29.16
CA TYR A 312 -8.24 -6.13 -28.34
C TYR A 312 -8.53 -6.26 -26.85
N GLY A 313 -7.63 -6.93 -26.14
CA GLY A 313 -7.57 -6.92 -24.68
C GLY A 313 -7.10 -5.57 -24.14
N TYR A 314 -7.20 -5.37 -22.83
CA TYR A 314 -6.78 -4.10 -22.22
C TYR A 314 -5.26 -3.86 -22.36
N GLU A 315 -4.44 -4.90 -22.52
CA GLU A 315 -2.99 -4.78 -22.78
C GLU A 315 -2.68 -4.17 -24.15
N ASP A 316 -3.66 -4.24 -25.06
CA ASP A 316 -3.47 -3.98 -26.48
C ASP A 316 -4.27 -2.79 -27.01
N LEU A 317 -4.85 -1.97 -26.12
CA LEU A 317 -5.67 -0.81 -26.49
C LEU A 317 -4.93 0.19 -27.39
N ALA A 318 -3.59 0.24 -27.33
CA ALA A 318 -2.79 1.13 -28.16
C ALA A 318 -2.58 0.62 -29.61
N LYS A 319 -2.73 -0.70 -29.86
CA LYS A 319 -2.47 -1.32 -31.17
C LYS A 319 -3.25 -0.69 -32.33
N PRO A 320 -4.57 -0.43 -32.24
CA PRO A 320 -5.29 0.19 -33.34
C PRO A 320 -4.76 1.60 -33.68
N PHE A 321 -4.37 2.40 -32.68
CA PHE A 321 -3.81 3.73 -32.91
C PHE A 321 -2.40 3.68 -33.49
N ARG A 322 -1.56 2.72 -33.08
CA ARG A 322 -0.23 2.51 -33.69
C ARG A 322 -0.34 2.23 -35.18
N LYS A 323 -1.33 1.41 -35.58
CA LYS A 323 -1.61 1.13 -36.98
C LYS A 323 -2.05 2.39 -37.73
N LEU A 324 -3.03 3.12 -37.18
CA LEU A 324 -3.54 4.36 -37.81
C LEU A 324 -2.45 5.45 -37.90
N GLU A 325 -1.60 5.57 -36.88
CA GLU A 325 -0.45 6.49 -36.87
C GLU A 325 0.52 6.17 -38.01
N LEU A 326 0.83 4.90 -38.24
CA LEU A 326 1.68 4.47 -39.35
C LEU A 326 1.02 4.79 -40.70
N ASP A 327 -0.27 4.50 -40.87
CA ASP A 327 -0.97 4.76 -42.12
C ASP A 327 -1.04 6.28 -42.43
N LEU A 328 -1.19 7.15 -41.41
CA LEU A 328 -1.10 8.60 -41.56
C LEU A 328 0.31 9.08 -41.95
N LYS A 329 1.36 8.53 -41.33
CA LYS A 329 2.76 8.82 -41.69
C LYS A 329 3.06 8.39 -43.14
N VAL A 330 2.53 7.25 -43.58
CA VAL A 330 2.66 6.77 -44.96
C VAL A 330 1.97 7.74 -45.92
N ALA A 331 0.78 8.23 -45.59
CA ALA A 331 0.08 9.22 -46.42
C ALA A 331 0.83 10.56 -46.51
N LEU A 332 1.43 11.05 -45.42
CA LEU A 332 2.31 12.22 -45.43
C LEU A 332 3.56 11.99 -46.30
N ALA A 333 4.18 10.82 -46.16
CA ALA A 333 5.36 10.50 -46.96
C ALA A 333 5.03 10.35 -48.45
N ALA A 334 3.85 9.82 -48.78
CA ALA A 334 3.36 9.71 -50.16
C ALA A 334 3.06 11.09 -50.78
N SER A 335 2.56 12.06 -50.01
CA SER A 335 2.35 13.43 -50.52
C SER A 335 3.66 14.13 -50.85
N ALA A 336 4.74 13.82 -50.11
CA ALA A 336 6.08 14.37 -50.33
C ALA A 336 6.92 13.59 -51.37
N GLN A 337 6.73 12.28 -51.49
CA GLN A 337 7.54 11.37 -52.31
C GLN A 337 6.66 10.55 -53.27
N LYS A 338 6.03 11.25 -54.22
CA LYS A 338 4.99 10.71 -55.13
C LYS A 338 5.41 9.50 -55.97
N ASP A 339 6.71 9.34 -56.23
CA ASP A 339 7.25 8.28 -57.10
C ASP A 339 7.60 6.99 -56.35
N LYS A 340 7.50 6.97 -55.01
CA LYS A 340 7.87 5.79 -54.21
C LYS A 340 6.67 4.91 -53.90
N SER A 341 6.90 3.61 -53.87
CA SER A 341 5.89 2.63 -53.48
C SER A 341 5.59 2.69 -51.97
N GLU A 342 4.39 2.27 -51.57
CA GLU A 342 3.99 2.23 -50.16
C GLU A 342 4.96 1.41 -49.30
N ALA A 343 5.48 0.29 -49.82
CA ALA A 343 6.44 -0.55 -49.13
C ALA A 343 7.77 0.17 -48.87
N GLU A 344 8.24 0.99 -49.81
CA GLU A 344 9.43 1.82 -49.64
C GLU A 344 9.21 2.92 -48.60
N LEU A 345 8.03 3.55 -48.61
CA LEU A 345 7.66 4.57 -47.63
C LEU A 345 7.59 3.97 -46.22
N ARG A 346 6.93 2.83 -46.03
CA ARG A 346 6.88 2.12 -44.73
C ARG A 346 8.28 1.80 -44.21
N ARG A 347 9.19 1.32 -45.07
CA ARG A 347 10.61 1.08 -44.69
C ARG A 347 11.38 2.35 -44.39
N ALA A 348 11.10 3.46 -45.09
CA ALA A 348 11.73 4.74 -44.81
C ALA A 348 11.29 5.30 -43.45
N ILE A 349 10.00 5.18 -43.13
CA ILE A 349 9.42 5.60 -41.84
C ILE A 349 9.99 4.76 -40.70
N ALA A 350 10.01 3.43 -40.82
CA ALA A 350 10.57 2.56 -39.78
C ALA A 350 12.06 2.87 -39.49
N ARG A 351 12.85 3.16 -40.55
CA ARG A 351 14.24 3.58 -40.40
C ARG A 351 14.37 4.97 -39.76
N ASP A 352 13.50 5.92 -40.12
CA ASP A 352 13.46 7.25 -39.49
C ASP A 352 13.20 7.13 -37.99
N GLU A 353 12.24 6.30 -37.57
CA GLU A 353 11.90 6.08 -36.17
C GLU A 353 13.06 5.44 -35.38
N GLU A 354 13.71 4.42 -35.95
CA GLU A 354 14.87 3.78 -35.34
C GLU A 354 16.03 4.76 -35.15
N LEU A 355 16.34 5.54 -36.19
CA LEU A 355 17.38 6.56 -36.14
C LEU A 355 17.03 7.66 -35.13
N THR A 356 15.77 8.09 -35.09
CA THR A 356 15.30 9.12 -34.15
C THR A 356 15.54 8.70 -32.70
N LEU A 357 15.28 7.44 -32.34
CA LEU A 357 15.55 6.93 -30.99
C LEU A 357 17.05 6.96 -30.66
N LYS A 358 17.89 6.50 -31.60
CA LYS A 358 19.36 6.53 -31.44
C LYS A 358 19.89 7.96 -31.30
N GLU A 359 19.42 8.87 -32.13
CA GLU A 359 19.80 10.29 -32.10
C GLU A 359 19.34 10.96 -30.81
N GLN A 360 18.11 10.72 -30.34
CA GLN A 360 17.63 11.22 -29.05
C GLN A 360 18.52 10.73 -27.90
N GLN A 361 18.85 9.44 -27.86
CA GLN A 361 19.73 8.88 -26.83
C GLN A 361 21.14 9.47 -26.89
N GLN A 362 21.66 9.72 -28.09
CA GLN A 362 22.94 10.39 -28.29
C GLN A 362 22.89 11.83 -27.77
N VAL A 363 21.84 12.61 -28.08
CA VAL A 363 21.66 13.97 -27.56
C VAL A 363 21.57 13.98 -26.03
N TRP A 364 20.80 13.07 -25.43
CA TRP A 364 20.73 12.93 -23.97
C TRP A 364 22.09 12.62 -23.34
N THR A 365 22.88 11.76 -23.98
CA THR A 365 24.24 11.41 -23.52
C THR A 365 25.17 12.62 -23.59
N LEU A 366 25.12 13.37 -24.70
CA LEU A 366 25.90 14.59 -24.89
C LEU A 366 25.53 15.65 -23.84
N TRP A 367 24.24 15.93 -23.64
CA TRP A 367 23.78 16.87 -22.61
C TRP A 367 24.13 16.41 -21.19
N GLY A 368 24.07 15.11 -20.91
CA GLY A 368 24.52 14.55 -19.63
C GLY A 368 26.01 14.73 -19.36
N SER A 369 26.83 14.88 -20.41
CA SER A 369 28.27 15.18 -20.26
C SER A 369 28.52 16.58 -19.70
N VAL A 370 27.62 17.54 -19.97
CA VAL A 370 27.70 18.96 -19.60
C VAL A 370 26.51 19.42 -18.74
N SER A 371 26.17 18.63 -17.72
CA SER A 371 24.98 18.90 -16.90
C SER A 371 25.16 20.11 -15.97
N PRO A 372 24.05 20.78 -15.58
CA PRO A 372 24.08 21.85 -14.57
C PRO A 372 24.73 21.44 -13.25
N ASP A 373 24.61 20.16 -12.87
CA ASP A 373 25.20 19.64 -11.63
C ASP A 373 26.73 19.56 -11.72
N LYS A 374 27.28 19.15 -12.86
CA LYS A 374 28.72 19.18 -13.09
C LYS A 374 29.26 20.60 -13.06
N LYS A 375 28.54 21.54 -13.68
CA LYS A 375 28.88 22.96 -13.64
C LYS A 375 28.89 23.52 -12.21
N ARG A 376 27.86 23.22 -11.42
CA ARG A 376 27.78 23.59 -10.00
C ARG A 376 28.91 22.97 -9.19
N SER A 377 29.24 21.70 -9.43
CA SER A 377 30.36 21.03 -8.75
C SER A 377 31.69 21.71 -9.03
N LEU A 378 31.96 22.10 -10.29
CA LEU A 378 33.19 22.83 -10.66
C LEU A 378 33.23 24.24 -10.04
N GLN A 379 32.09 24.94 -10.00
CA GLN A 379 31.98 26.24 -9.33
C GLN A 379 32.24 26.13 -7.83
N TYR A 380 31.74 25.07 -7.19
CA TYR A 380 32.03 24.79 -5.79
C TYR A 380 33.52 24.49 -5.58
N GLU A 381 34.10 23.59 -6.38
CA GLU A 381 35.54 23.27 -6.34
C GLU A 381 36.39 24.54 -6.49
N TYR A 382 35.99 25.44 -7.38
CA TYR A 382 36.65 26.74 -7.59
C TYR A 382 36.56 27.63 -6.35
N SER A 383 35.40 27.67 -5.68
CA SER A 383 35.19 28.48 -4.48
C SER A 383 36.00 28.04 -3.26
N VAL A 384 36.35 26.75 -3.18
CA VAL A 384 37.10 26.16 -2.07
C VAL A 384 38.56 25.89 -2.40
N ALA A 385 38.98 26.04 -3.67
CA ALA A 385 40.37 25.88 -4.09
C ALA A 385 41.29 26.84 -3.32
N GLY A 386 42.48 26.37 -2.93
CA GLY A 386 43.37 27.11 -2.05
C GLY A 386 42.89 27.19 -0.60
N GLY A 387 41.88 26.41 -0.20
CA GLY A 387 41.24 26.48 1.12
C GLY A 387 40.21 27.61 1.26
N GLY A 388 39.86 28.27 0.14
CA GLY A 388 38.78 29.26 0.04
C GLY A 388 38.93 30.45 1.00
N SER A 389 37.78 31.03 1.38
CA SER A 389 37.73 32.16 2.31
C SER A 389 38.26 31.84 3.71
N VAL A 390 38.22 30.56 4.11
CA VAL A 390 38.71 30.09 5.41
C VAL A 390 40.23 30.21 5.48
N ARG A 391 40.96 29.70 4.48
CA ARG A 391 42.43 29.77 4.46
C ARG A 391 42.95 31.20 4.38
N ILE A 392 42.28 32.06 3.61
CA ILE A 392 42.61 33.49 3.54
C ILE A 392 42.51 34.12 4.94
N ARG A 393 41.43 33.83 5.68
CA ARG A 393 41.24 34.33 7.05
C ARG A 393 42.27 33.77 8.03
N GLU A 394 42.61 32.48 7.93
CA GLU A 394 43.65 31.86 8.76
C GLU A 394 45.00 32.54 8.56
N ILE A 395 45.41 32.78 7.31
CA ILE A 395 46.66 33.45 6.98
C ILE A 395 46.66 34.88 7.52
N GLN A 396 45.56 35.62 7.35
CA GLN A 396 45.43 36.98 7.90
C GLN A 396 45.58 37.01 9.42
N LEU A 397 44.95 36.08 10.15
CA LEU A 397 45.05 35.98 11.60
C LEU A 397 46.45 35.56 12.07
N ALA A 398 47.14 34.71 11.31
CA ALA A 398 48.50 34.29 11.61
C ALA A 398 49.50 35.43 11.39
N LEU A 399 49.37 36.18 10.29
CA LEU A 399 50.24 37.33 9.96
C LEU A 399 50.18 38.43 11.03
N ILE A 400 49.04 38.64 11.69
CA ILE A 400 48.89 39.62 12.80
C ILE A 400 49.74 39.24 14.02
N LYS A 401 50.01 37.95 14.23
CA LYS A 401 50.66 37.43 15.44
C LYS A 401 52.17 37.19 15.27
N LEU A 402 52.67 37.23 14.04
CA LEU A 402 54.06 36.92 13.71
C LEU A 402 54.87 38.21 13.48
N PRO A 403 56.12 38.30 13.96
CA PRO A 403 57.03 39.39 13.60
C PRO A 403 57.28 39.43 12.09
N GLU A 404 57.28 40.61 11.47
CA GLU A 404 57.40 40.78 10.02
C GLU A 404 58.72 40.26 9.44
N GLU A 405 59.79 40.29 10.24
CA GLU A 405 61.11 39.82 9.85
C GLU A 405 61.23 38.29 9.86
N SER A 406 60.28 37.59 10.49
CA SER A 406 60.32 36.13 10.62
C SER A 406 60.17 35.45 9.25
N GLY A 407 60.90 34.35 9.06
CA GLY A 407 60.80 33.55 7.83
C GLY A 407 59.40 32.99 7.60
N GLU A 408 58.64 32.75 8.66
CA GLU A 408 57.25 32.27 8.61
C GLU A 408 56.28 33.35 8.13
N TYR A 409 56.42 34.59 8.61
CA TYR A 409 55.63 35.73 8.12
C TYR A 409 55.81 35.92 6.61
N LYS A 410 57.06 35.89 6.13
CA LYS A 410 57.36 36.06 4.69
C LYS A 410 56.71 34.97 3.83
N LYS A 411 56.74 33.71 4.27
CA LYS A 411 56.10 32.58 3.58
C LYS A 411 54.58 32.71 3.54
N LEU A 412 53.95 33.05 4.67
CA LEU A 412 52.50 33.23 4.74
C LEU A 412 52.02 34.44 3.90
N LYS A 413 52.81 35.51 3.85
CA LYS A 413 52.54 36.67 2.99
C LYS A 413 52.62 36.31 1.51
N GLU A 414 53.60 35.51 1.11
CA GLU A 414 53.70 34.98 -0.26
C GLU A 414 52.53 34.05 -0.60
N GLU A 415 52.15 33.15 0.32
CA GLU A 415 50.96 32.29 0.15
C GLU A 415 49.68 33.12 0.01
N ALA A 416 49.52 34.19 0.78
CA ALA A 416 48.37 35.10 0.68
C ALA A 416 48.29 35.79 -0.69
N VAL A 417 49.42 36.26 -1.22
CA VAL A 417 49.50 36.85 -2.56
C VAL A 417 49.07 35.83 -3.61
N LEU A 418 49.67 34.63 -3.59
CA LEU A 418 49.34 33.56 -4.54
C LEU A 418 47.85 33.15 -4.47
N LEU A 419 47.27 33.08 -3.27
CA LEU A 419 45.84 32.81 -3.08
C LEU A 419 44.95 33.91 -3.66
N SER A 420 45.29 35.17 -3.38
CA SER A 420 44.52 36.35 -3.79
C SER A 420 44.55 36.57 -5.30
N GLU A 421 45.69 36.27 -5.94
CA GLU A 421 45.86 36.36 -7.39
C GLU A 421 45.38 35.07 -8.11
N PHE A 422 44.88 34.08 -7.38
CA PHE A 422 44.43 32.79 -7.90
C PHE A 422 45.52 32.01 -8.67
N ARG A 423 46.77 32.12 -8.22
CA ARG A 423 47.98 31.57 -8.88
C ARG A 423 48.51 30.29 -8.26
N ARG A 424 47.85 29.73 -7.24
CA ARG A 424 48.30 28.45 -6.67
C ARG A 424 48.06 27.29 -7.65
N PRO A 425 48.89 26.23 -7.60
CA PRO A 425 48.72 25.07 -8.48
C PRO A 425 47.33 24.41 -8.41
N ASP A 426 46.74 24.32 -7.22
CA ASP A 426 45.40 23.76 -7.00
C ASP A 426 44.29 24.66 -7.56
N GLN A 427 44.40 25.97 -7.38
CA GLN A 427 43.51 26.97 -8.00
C GLN A 427 43.58 26.94 -9.53
N LEU A 428 44.79 26.94 -10.10
CA LEU A 428 45.02 26.88 -11.55
C LEU A 428 44.51 25.56 -12.15
N ALA A 429 44.61 24.44 -11.43
CA ALA A 429 44.07 23.16 -11.86
C ALA A 429 42.53 23.22 -12.03
N VAL A 430 41.83 23.89 -11.10
CA VAL A 430 40.37 24.06 -11.21
C VAL A 430 39.99 25.01 -12.34
N VAL A 431 40.73 26.11 -12.54
CA VAL A 431 40.52 27.01 -13.71
C VAL A 431 40.66 26.23 -15.02
N LYS A 432 41.67 25.36 -15.11
CA LYS A 432 41.87 24.50 -16.28
C LYS A 432 40.67 23.58 -16.50
N LYS A 433 40.18 22.90 -15.45
CA LYS A 433 38.97 22.06 -15.53
C LYS A 433 37.74 22.83 -16.00
N ILE A 434 37.54 24.06 -15.50
CA ILE A 434 36.43 24.92 -15.93
C ILE A 434 36.55 25.25 -17.42
N ARG A 435 37.72 25.66 -17.90
CA ARG A 435 37.93 25.94 -19.33
C ARG A 435 37.68 24.71 -20.19
N GLU A 436 38.20 23.56 -19.79
CA GLU A 436 37.96 22.28 -20.48
C GLU A 436 36.47 21.94 -20.53
N PHE A 437 35.74 22.23 -19.45
CA PHE A 437 34.28 22.04 -19.39
C PHE A 437 33.53 23.02 -20.30
N GLU A 438 33.90 24.30 -20.35
CA GLU A 438 33.32 25.31 -21.25
C GLU A 438 33.58 24.98 -22.73
N ASP A 439 34.78 24.48 -23.05
CA ASP A 439 35.12 24.01 -24.40
C ASP A 439 34.32 22.75 -24.76
N LEU A 440 34.08 21.86 -23.79
CA LEU A 440 33.20 20.72 -23.97
C LEU A 440 31.74 21.14 -24.16
N GLU A 441 31.23 22.12 -23.41
CA GLU A 441 29.88 22.71 -23.59
C GLU A 441 29.68 23.16 -25.04
N LYS A 442 30.63 23.92 -25.60
CA LYS A 442 30.57 24.38 -27.00
C LYS A 442 30.58 23.22 -27.99
N LYS A 443 31.47 22.24 -27.82
CA LYS A 443 31.54 21.06 -28.70
C LYS A 443 30.25 20.24 -28.66
N VAL A 444 29.69 20.04 -27.47
CA VAL A 444 28.41 19.35 -27.28
C VAL A 444 27.30 20.11 -28.01
N GLU A 445 27.23 21.42 -27.86
CA GLU A 445 26.22 22.23 -28.54
C GLU A 445 26.32 22.14 -30.06
N GLU A 446 27.54 22.20 -30.62
CA GLU A 446 27.78 22.02 -32.05
C GLU A 446 27.37 20.63 -32.56
N GLU A 447 27.75 19.57 -31.84
CA GLU A 447 27.39 18.20 -32.21
C GLU A 447 25.87 17.96 -32.12
N VAL A 448 25.22 18.46 -31.07
CA VAL A 448 23.75 18.38 -30.95
C VAL A 448 23.08 19.13 -32.11
N ARG A 449 23.55 20.33 -32.48
CA ARG A 449 23.01 21.07 -33.64
C ARG A 449 23.18 20.28 -34.95
N LYS A 450 24.30 19.60 -35.16
CA LYS A 450 24.51 18.74 -36.35
C LYS A 450 23.52 17.59 -36.39
N ILE A 451 23.34 16.88 -35.27
CA ILE A 451 22.38 15.77 -35.14
C ILE A 451 20.97 16.27 -35.45
N VAL A 452 20.55 17.37 -34.84
CA VAL A 452 19.23 17.99 -35.07
C VAL A 452 19.04 18.37 -36.53
N ALA A 453 20.02 19.01 -37.17
CA ALA A 453 19.91 19.43 -38.57
C ALA A 453 19.77 18.23 -39.53
N VAL A 454 20.53 17.15 -39.32
CA VAL A 454 20.42 15.91 -40.11
C VAL A 454 19.05 15.26 -39.91
N HIS A 455 18.60 15.19 -38.66
CA HIS A 455 17.28 14.68 -38.29
C HIS A 455 16.15 15.47 -38.97
N GLU A 456 16.14 16.80 -38.84
CA GLU A 456 15.12 17.66 -39.44
C GLU A 456 15.08 17.55 -40.96
N LYS A 457 16.25 17.46 -41.61
CA LYS A 457 16.31 17.26 -43.06
C LYS A 457 15.65 15.95 -43.48
N ARG A 458 15.87 14.87 -42.72
CA ARG A 458 15.25 13.56 -42.96
C ARG A 458 13.74 13.61 -42.77
N ARG A 459 13.25 14.22 -41.68
CA ARG A 459 11.82 14.42 -41.40
C ARG A 459 11.10 15.21 -42.49
N ARG A 460 11.68 16.36 -42.90
CA ARG A 460 11.14 17.18 -44.00
C ARG A 460 11.06 16.42 -45.31
N SER A 461 12.05 15.56 -45.60
CA SER A 461 12.03 14.74 -46.82
C SER A 461 10.84 13.77 -46.85
N LEU A 462 10.34 13.35 -45.68
CA LEU A 462 9.18 12.47 -45.53
C LEU A 462 7.85 13.26 -45.38
N GLY A 463 7.87 14.58 -45.61
CA GLY A 463 6.67 15.42 -45.46
C GLY A 463 6.21 15.59 -44.01
N MET A 464 7.05 15.26 -43.03
CA MET A 464 6.72 15.33 -41.62
C MET A 464 7.31 16.58 -40.97
N GLU A 465 6.71 17.01 -39.86
CA GLU A 465 7.23 18.15 -39.11
C GLU A 465 8.66 17.90 -38.58
N PRO A 466 9.52 18.93 -38.65
CA PRO A 466 10.87 18.88 -38.11
C PRO A 466 10.86 18.88 -36.58
N GLY A 467 11.82 18.19 -35.99
CA GLY A 467 12.07 18.24 -34.55
C GLY A 467 12.47 16.87 -34.00
N ILE A 468 13.60 16.81 -33.32
CA ILE A 468 14.09 15.55 -32.73
C ILE A 468 13.32 15.17 -31.46
N PHE A 469 12.67 16.13 -30.80
CA PHE A 469 11.85 15.95 -29.60
C PHE A 469 10.38 16.28 -29.82
N SER A 470 9.95 16.60 -31.04
CA SER A 470 8.53 16.67 -31.36
C SER A 470 7.98 15.25 -31.36
N ARG A 471 7.46 14.84 -30.20
CA ARG A 471 6.72 13.59 -30.04
C ARG A 471 5.24 13.91 -30.02
#